data_AF-A0A382F6I9-F1
#
_entry.id   AF-A0A382F6I9-F1
#
_cell.length_a   1.000
_cell.length_b   1.000
_cell.length_c   1.000
_cell.angle_alpha   90.00
_cell.angle_beta   90.00
_cell.angle_gamma   90.00
#
_symmetry.space_group_name_H-M   'P 1'
#
loop_
_entity.id
_entity.type
_entity.pdbx_description
1 polymer ?
#
loop_
_entity_poly.entity_id
_entity_poly.type
_entity_poly.pdbx_seq_one_letter_code
_entity_poly.pdbx_strand_id
1 'polypeptide(L)' 'MIKKINPNKGWYRYTEFMDSFSDPRHKSMLNNMRHHLKYECLQDPEIFNTIVPNPEYKFFGSFNNGVLKGMQEVKDF' A
#
# COMPACT_ATOMS: atom_id res chain seq x y z
N MET A 1 -4.33 -28.27 20.22
CA MET A 1 -4.68 -26.85 20.47
C MET A 1 -4.63 -26.12 19.12
N ILE A 2 -5.77 -25.82 18.50
CA ILE A 2 -5.80 -25.15 17.20
C ILE A 2 -5.43 -23.68 17.42
N LYS A 3 -4.32 -23.21 16.85
CA LYS A 3 -3.98 -21.78 16.86
C LYS A 3 -5.05 -21.04 16.05
N LYS A 4 -5.85 -20.18 16.70
CA LYS A 4 -6.75 -19.26 15.98
C LYS A 4 -5.90 -18.38 15.07
N ILE A 5 -6.22 -18.37 13.78
CA ILE A 5 -5.61 -17.46 12.83
C ILE A 5 -6.08 -16.05 13.20
N ASN A 6 -5.13 -15.15 13.45
CA ASN A 6 -5.40 -13.74 13.61
C ASN A 6 -5.04 -13.03 12.29
N PRO A 7 -6.02 -12.63 11.46
CA PRO A 7 -5.75 -12.00 10.17
C PRO A 7 -5.04 -10.65 10.31
N ASN A 8 -5.15 -10.01 11.48
CA ASN A 8 -4.56 -8.70 11.74
C ASN A 8 -3.13 -8.78 12.31
N LYS A 9 -2.56 -9.98 12.49
CA LYS A 9 -1.23 -10.13 13.12
C LYS A 9 -0.14 -9.37 12.36
N GLY A 10 -0.18 -9.38 11.02
CA GLY A 10 0.76 -8.61 10.20
C GLY A 10 0.60 -7.09 10.40
N TRP A 11 -0.65 -6.64 10.52
CA TRP A 11 -0.99 -5.23 10.73
C TRP A 11 -0.51 -4.67 12.06
N TYR A 12 -0.61 -5.48 13.13
CA TYR A 12 -0.12 -5.09 14.45
C TYR A 12 1.39 -4.89 14.45
N ARG A 13 2.16 -5.82 13.87
CA ARG A 13 3.63 -5.67 13.77
C ARG A 13 4.04 -4.45 12.96
N TYR A 14 3.31 -4.14 11.89
CA TYR A 14 3.55 -2.94 11.09
C TYR A 14 3.28 -1.66 11.90
N THR A 15 2.21 -1.65 12.70
CA THR A 15 1.86 -0.52 13.58
C THR A 15 2.91 -0.32 14.66
N GLU A 16 3.33 -1.40 15.35
CA GLU A 16 4.41 -1.36 16.34
C GLU A 16 5.71 -0.81 15.74
N PHE A 17 6.07 -1.24 14.53
CA PHE A 17 7.25 -0.75 13.82
C PHE A 17 7.13 0.74 13.49
N MET A 18 5.99 1.19 12.95
CA MET A 18 5.73 2.60 12.68
C MET A 18 5.82 3.46 13.96
N ASP A 19 5.26 2.96 15.07
CA ASP A 19 5.27 3.68 16.35
C ASP A 19 6.66 3.80 16.97
N SER A 20 7.58 2.89 16.62
CA SER A 20 8.98 2.91 17.08
C SER A 20 9.82 4.07 16.55
N PHE A 21 9.40 4.73 15.46
CA PHE A 21 10.09 5.90 14.93
C PHE A 21 9.83 7.14 15.81
N SER A 22 10.81 8.02 15.95
CA SER A 22 10.65 9.32 16.63
C SER A 22 10.33 10.46 15.66
N ASP A 23 10.78 10.36 14.41
CA ASP A 23 10.53 11.39 13.38
C ASP A 23 9.08 11.30 12.87
N PRO A 24 8.28 12.38 13.01
CA PRO A 24 6.89 12.40 12.55
C PRO A 24 6.75 12.22 11.03
N ARG A 25 7.78 12.56 10.24
CA ARG A 25 7.76 12.38 8.77
C ARG A 25 7.80 10.90 8.41
N HIS A 26 8.64 10.12 9.07
CA HIS A 26 8.71 8.67 8.86
C HIS A 26 7.40 7.98 9.24
N LYS A 27 6.77 8.40 10.34
CA LYS A 27 5.42 7.93 10.72
C LYS A 27 4.39 8.24 9.64
N SER A 28 4.39 9.47 9.14
CA SER A 28 3.46 9.90 8.09
C SER A 28 3.63 9.08 6.80
N MET A 29 4.87 8.86 6.36
CA MET A 29 5.17 8.03 5.18
C MET A 29 4.64 6.60 5.32
N LEU A 30 4.94 5.94 6.45
CA LEU A 30 4.47 4.57 6.71
C LEU A 30 2.95 4.52 6.86
N ASN A 31 2.33 5.53 7.46
CA ASN A 31 0.88 5.60 7.57
C ASN A 31 0.20 5.78 6.21
N ASN A 32 0.79 6.55 5.30
CA ASN A 32 0.29 6.67 3.92
C ASN A 32 0.42 5.33 3.17
N MET A 33 1.56 4.63 3.28
CA MET A 33 1.72 3.29 2.70
C MET A 33 0.69 2.30 3.26
N ARG A 34 0.51 2.31 4.58
CA ARG A 34 -0.49 1.51 5.28
C ARG A 34 -1.90 1.78 4.72
N HIS A 35 -2.27 3.04 4.57
CA HIS A 35 -3.56 3.44 4.04
C HIS A 35 -3.79 2.93 2.61
N HIS A 36 -2.80 3.07 1.73
CA HIS A 36 -2.83 2.51 0.36
C HIS A 36 -2.99 0.99 0.36
N LEU A 37 -2.10 0.27 1.06
CA LEU A 37 -2.06 -1.20 1.12
C LEU A 37 -3.37 -1.81 1.61
N LYS A 38 -4.09 -1.13 2.51
CA LYS A 38 -5.42 -1.57 2.98
C LYS A 38 -6.38 -1.76 1.80
N TYR A 39 -6.49 -0.77 0.92
CA TYR A 39 -7.42 -0.84 -0.21
C TYR A 39 -6.91 -1.78 -1.31
N GLU A 40 -5.60 -1.90 -1.48
CA GLU A 40 -4.98 -2.83 -2.45
C GLU A 40 -5.31 -4.28 -2.08
N CYS A 41 -5.15 -4.63 -0.80
CA CYS A 41 -5.48 -5.97 -0.30
C CYS A 41 -6.98 -6.31 -0.43
N LEU A 42 -7.84 -5.29 -0.40
CA LEU A 42 -9.30 -5.44 -0.53
C LEU A 42 -9.77 -5.34 -1.99
N GLN A 43 -8.90 -4.97 -2.93
CA GLN A 43 -9.26 -4.59 -4.30
C GLN A 43 -10.38 -3.53 -4.34
N ASP A 44 -10.33 -2.60 -3.38
CA ASP A 44 -11.36 -1.59 -3.21
C ASP A 44 -11.07 -0.37 -4.11
N PRO A 45 -12.03 0.11 -4.93
CA PRO A 45 -11.85 1.29 -5.80
C PRO A 45 -11.38 2.55 -5.08
N GLU A 46 -11.57 2.65 -3.76
CA GLU A 46 -11.00 3.72 -2.93
C GLU A 46 -9.47 3.81 -3.05
N ILE A 47 -8.77 2.74 -3.48
CA ILE A 47 -7.34 2.74 -3.76
C ILE A 47 -6.93 3.91 -4.68
N PHE A 48 -7.75 4.27 -5.67
CA PHE A 48 -7.44 5.34 -6.61
C PHE A 48 -7.38 6.72 -5.95
N ASN A 49 -8.11 6.93 -4.86
CA ASN A 49 -8.08 8.17 -4.08
C ASN A 49 -6.82 8.31 -3.21
N THR A 50 -6.05 7.23 -3.05
CA THR A 50 -4.79 7.22 -2.30
C THR A 50 -3.56 7.50 -3.16
N ILE A 51 -3.75 7.61 -4.48
CA ILE A 51 -2.69 7.79 -5.46
C ILE A 51 -2.65 9.27 -5.89
N VAL A 52 -1.45 9.78 -6.18
CA VAL A 52 -1.27 11.14 -6.71
C VAL A 52 -2.00 11.32 -8.07
N PRO A 53 -2.41 12.55 -8.46
CA PRO A 53 -3.22 12.76 -9.67
C PRO A 53 -2.59 12.29 -11.00
N ASN A 54 -1.26 12.34 -11.11
CA ASN A 54 -0.51 11.91 -12.28
C ASN A 54 0.58 10.89 -11.89
N PRO A 55 0.19 9.62 -11.58
CA PRO A 55 1.13 8.62 -11.12
C PRO A 55 2.00 8.06 -12.25
N GLU A 56 3.14 7.52 -11.88
CA GLU A 56 3.96 6.66 -12.75
C GLU A 56 4.18 5.33 -12.02
N TYR A 57 3.52 4.27 -12.48
CA TYR A 57 3.58 2.94 -11.88
C TYR A 57 4.57 2.08 -12.65
N LYS A 58 5.62 1.58 -11.98
CA LYS A 58 6.69 0.78 -12.60
C LYS A 58 6.65 -0.64 -12.09
N PHE A 59 6.67 -1.58 -13.01
CA PHE A 59 6.84 -2.99 -12.69
C PHE A 59 8.30 -3.38 -12.89
N PHE A 60 8.88 -4.07 -11.93
CA PHE A 60 10.25 -4.57 -12.01
C PHE A 60 10.24 -6.09 -11.88
N GLY A 61 10.75 -6.79 -12.90
CA GLY A 61 10.77 -8.26 -12.95
C GLY A 61 9.42 -8.91 -13.26
N SER A 62 8.38 -8.13 -13.53
CA SER A 62 7.05 -8.57 -13.96
C SER A 62 6.52 -7.67 -15.08
N PHE A 63 5.47 -8.12 -15.79
CA PHE A 63 4.78 -7.36 -16.84
C PHE A 63 5.73 -6.72 -17.87
N ASN A 64 6.78 -7.43 -18.27
CA ASN A 64 7.82 -6.95 -19.20
C ASN A 64 8.47 -5.61 -18.78
N ASN A 65 8.58 -5.37 -17.48
CA ASN A 65 9.05 -4.11 -16.91
C ASN A 65 8.22 -2.88 -17.39
N GLY A 66 6.92 -3.08 -17.54
CA GLY A 66 5.99 -2.05 -18.01
C GLY A 66 5.95 -0.81 -17.11
N VAL A 67 5.54 0.31 -17.71
CA VAL A 67 5.33 1.58 -17.02
C VAL A 67 3.94 2.10 -17.37
N LEU A 68 3.10 2.31 -16.36
CA LEU A 68 1.80 2.94 -16.50
C LEU A 68 1.92 4.43 -16.15
N LYS A 69 1.40 5.29 -17.00
CA LYS A 69 1.48 6.75 -16.89
C LYS A 69 0.10 7.36 -16.77
N GLY A 70 -0.12 8.06 -15.66
CA GLY A 70 -1.38 8.73 -15.38
C GLY A 70 -2.43 7.79 -14.81
N MET A 71 -3.50 8.40 -14.28
CA MET A 71 -4.56 7.66 -13.58
C MET A 71 -5.36 6.76 -14.51
N GLN A 72 -5.48 7.12 -15.79
CA GLN A 72 -6.24 6.34 -16.77
C GLN A 72 -5.59 4.96 -16.99
N GLU A 73 -4.29 4.92 -17.31
CA GLU A 73 -3.56 3.67 -17.51
C GLU A 73 -3.54 2.79 -16.25
N VAL A 74 -3.52 3.41 -15.06
CA VAL A 74 -3.59 2.68 -13.77
C VAL A 74 -4.95 2.05 -13.53
N LYS A 75 -6.04 2.67 -13.98
CA LYS A 75 -7.41 2.12 -13.83
C LYS A 75 -7.74 1.05 -14.86
N ASP A 76 -7.11 1.11 -16.03
CA ASP A 76 -7.37 0.19 -17.15
C ASP A 76 -6.56 -1.12 -17.06
N PHE A 77 -5.54 -1.18 -16.19
CA PHE A 77 -4.69 -2.35 -15.94
C PHE A 77 -5.32 -3.34 -14.96
#